data_AF-A0A2H6BWL6-F1
#
_entry.id   AF-A0A2H6BWL6-F1
#
_cell.length_a   1.000
_cell.length_b   1.000
_cell.length_c   1.000
_cell.angle_alpha   90.00
_cell.angle_beta   90.00
_cell.angle_gamma   90.00
#
_symmetry.space_group_name_H-M   'P 1'
#
loop_
_entity.id
_entity.type
_entity.pdbx_description
1 polymer ?
#
loop_
_entity_poly.entity_id
_entity_poly.type
_entity_poly.pdbx_seq_one_letter_code
_entity_poly.pdbx_strand_id
1 'polypeptide(L)'
;MAAVILNLDTVNLSDEQFYRLCQVNPDWQLERNAQGELIVMPPVGGISGNREADFISLLWLWNHQTQLGKVFSSATIFRLPKGGYRAPDAAWVSLTRWQALSREEQEKFPPICPDFVIELRSRSDSLPEIQAKMREYLHSGLRLGWLVNPQQQQVEIYRPQQPVEIMELPANLSGEDVLPGFSLFISIFE
;
A
#
# COMPACT_ATOMS: atom_id res chain seq x y z
N MET A 1 2.28 5.21 18.53
CA MET A 1 0.84 5.26 18.90
C MET A 1 0.10 4.42 17.88
N ALA A 2 -0.98 3.74 18.24
CA ALA A 2 -1.80 3.02 17.26
C ALA A 2 -2.59 4.02 16.39
N ALA A 3 -3.08 3.57 15.25
CA ALA A 3 -3.98 4.35 14.43
C ALA A 3 -5.27 4.69 15.20
N VAL A 4 -5.85 5.86 14.91
CA VAL A 4 -7.16 6.24 15.43
C VAL A 4 -8.20 6.01 14.35
N ILE A 5 -9.25 5.25 14.66
CA ILE A 5 -10.32 4.92 13.72
C ILE A 5 -11.59 5.65 14.17
N LEU A 6 -12.19 6.41 13.25
CA LEU A 6 -13.43 7.15 13.46
C LEU A 6 -14.51 6.59 12.54
N ASN A 7 -15.61 6.11 13.11
CA ASN A 7 -16.80 5.77 12.34
C ASN A 7 -17.50 7.06 11.89
N LEU A 8 -17.76 7.17 10.59
CA LEU A 8 -18.36 8.34 9.95
C LEU A 8 -19.71 8.05 9.28
N ASP A 9 -20.40 6.96 9.65
CA ASP A 9 -21.61 6.47 8.97
C ASP A 9 -22.71 7.55 8.83
N THR A 10 -22.81 8.47 9.80
CA THR A 10 -23.80 9.55 9.79
C THR A 10 -23.31 10.86 9.17
N VAL A 11 -22.01 10.96 8.85
CA VAL A 11 -21.36 12.19 8.37
C VAL A 11 -21.47 12.32 6.85
N ASN A 12 -21.76 11.22 6.12
CA ASN A 12 -21.89 11.17 4.66
C ASN A 12 -20.70 11.84 3.93
N LEU A 13 -19.48 11.48 4.35
CA LEU A 13 -18.25 12.07 3.81
C LEU A 13 -18.05 11.68 2.33
N SER A 14 -18.30 12.61 1.41
CA SER A 14 -18.05 12.40 -0.02
C SER A 14 -16.56 12.33 -0.37
N ASP A 15 -16.26 11.83 -1.57
CA ASP A 15 -14.89 11.72 -2.09
C ASP A 15 -14.18 13.07 -2.17
N GLU A 16 -14.88 14.12 -2.63
CA GLU A 16 -14.35 15.48 -2.71
C GLU A 16 -14.13 16.08 -1.31
N GLN A 17 -15.01 15.79 -0.35
CA GLN A 17 -14.81 16.22 1.04
C GLN A 17 -13.63 15.50 1.69
N PHE A 18 -13.45 14.20 1.45
CA PHE A 18 -12.28 13.45 1.93
C PHE A 18 -10.98 14.00 1.32
N TYR A 19 -10.95 14.25 0.00
CA TYR A 19 -9.81 14.86 -0.65
C TYR A 19 -9.45 16.21 -0.01
N ARG A 20 -10.43 17.11 0.17
CA ARG A 20 -10.20 18.40 0.84
C ARG A 20 -9.75 18.24 2.29
N LEU A 21 -10.30 17.27 3.03
CA LEU A 21 -9.89 16.98 4.40
C LEU A 21 -8.40 16.66 4.47
N CYS A 22 -7.88 15.82 3.56
CA CYS A 22 -6.45 15.55 3.46
C CYS A 22 -5.64 16.82 3.13
N GLN A 23 -6.10 17.62 2.17
CA GLN A 23 -5.37 18.83 1.74
C GLN A 23 -5.27 19.90 2.85
N VAL A 24 -6.29 20.05 3.69
CA VAL A 24 -6.28 21.02 4.79
C VAL A 24 -5.64 20.50 6.08
N ASN A 25 -5.29 19.20 6.13
CA ASN A 25 -4.57 18.57 7.24
C ASN A 25 -3.30 17.85 6.74
N PRO A 26 -2.35 18.56 6.11
CA PRO A 26 -1.21 17.95 5.43
C PRO A 26 -0.24 17.22 6.39
N ASP A 27 -0.25 17.58 7.68
CA ASP A 27 0.60 16.95 8.69
C ASP A 27 0.08 15.55 9.12
N TRP A 28 -1.12 15.18 8.68
CA TRP A 28 -1.78 13.94 9.08
C TRP A 28 -1.90 13.01 7.87
N GLN A 29 -1.41 11.78 8.02
CA GLN A 29 -1.65 10.73 7.05
C GLN A 29 -3.04 10.12 7.31
N LEU A 30 -3.96 10.36 6.38
CA LEU A 30 -5.36 9.96 6.49
C LEU A 30 -5.67 8.89 5.44
N GLU A 31 -6.31 7.82 5.89
CA GLU A 31 -6.94 6.81 5.03
C GLU A 31 -8.45 6.78 5.29
N ARG A 32 -9.20 6.22 4.35
CA ARG A 32 -10.61 5.85 4.56
C ARG A 32 -10.78 4.41 4.13
N ASN A 33 -11.27 3.51 4.97
CA ASN A 33 -11.44 2.12 4.54
C ASN A 33 -12.72 1.90 3.71
N ALA A 34 -12.91 0.68 3.22
CA ALA A 34 -14.11 0.29 2.47
C ALA A 34 -15.42 0.40 3.27
N GLN A 35 -15.35 0.44 4.61
CA GLN A 35 -16.51 0.65 5.50
C GLN A 35 -16.86 2.14 5.65
N GLY A 36 -16.02 3.04 5.12
CA GLY A 36 -16.22 4.49 5.25
C GLY A 36 -15.61 5.09 6.53
N GLU A 37 -14.90 4.29 7.33
CA GLU A 37 -14.22 4.76 8.55
C GLU A 37 -12.98 5.59 8.18
N LEU A 38 -12.80 6.71 8.86
CA LEU A 38 -11.61 7.55 8.73
C LEU A 38 -10.52 7.01 9.66
N ILE A 39 -9.35 6.76 9.10
CA ILE A 39 -8.21 6.22 9.81
C ILE A 39 -7.12 7.29 9.82
N VAL A 40 -6.72 7.71 11.02
CA VAL A 40 -5.59 8.58 11.24
C VAL A 40 -4.37 7.71 11.53
N MET A 41 -3.42 7.70 10.60
CA MET A 41 -2.18 6.96 10.76
C MET A 41 -1.22 7.74 11.67
N PRO A 42 -0.54 7.07 12.60
CA PRO A 42 0.51 7.69 13.39
C PRO A 42 1.71 8.05 12.49
N PRO A 43 2.53 9.03 12.86
CA PRO A 43 3.79 9.29 12.17
C PRO A 43 4.70 8.05 12.16
N VAL A 44 5.34 7.82 11.02
CA VAL A 44 6.30 6.71 10.85
C VAL A 44 7.58 7.02 11.63
N GLY A 45 8.02 6.06 12.46
CA GLY A 45 9.29 6.16 13.18
C GLY A 45 10.52 5.85 12.31
N GLY A 46 11.71 6.27 12.72
CA GLY A 46 12.92 6.20 11.88
C GLY A 46 13.29 4.79 11.37
N ILE A 47 13.06 3.73 12.15
CA ILE A 47 13.33 2.34 11.73
C ILE A 47 12.38 1.91 10.61
N SER A 48 11.07 2.15 10.77
CA SER A 48 10.08 1.84 9.74
C SER A 48 10.33 2.68 8.49
N GLY A 49 10.54 3.99 8.65
CA GLY A 49 10.78 4.89 7.52
C GLY A 49 12.05 4.54 6.73
N ASN A 50 13.12 4.08 7.40
CA ASN A 50 14.31 3.58 6.70
C ASN A 50 14.02 2.30 5.90
N ARG A 51 13.30 1.34 6.48
CA ARG A 51 12.92 0.09 5.81
C ARG A 51 11.98 0.35 4.62
N GLU A 52 11.01 1.25 4.77
CA GLU A 52 10.14 1.69 3.67
C GLU A 52 10.96 2.33 2.55
N ALA A 53 11.90 3.21 2.89
CA ALA A 53 12.78 3.84 1.91
C ALA A 53 13.60 2.80 1.11
N ASP A 54 14.10 1.75 1.76
CA ASP A 54 14.81 0.66 1.10
C ASP A 54 13.91 -0.08 0.10
N PHE A 55 12.70 -0.46 0.52
CA PHE A 55 11.73 -1.13 -0.35
C PHE A 55 11.34 -0.28 -1.56
N ILE A 56 11.02 1.00 -1.33
CA ILE A 56 10.69 1.94 -2.40
C ILE A 56 11.88 2.10 -3.36
N SER A 57 13.10 2.24 -2.83
CA SER A 57 14.29 2.49 -3.64
C SER A 57 14.63 1.31 -4.55
N LEU A 58 14.53 0.09 -4.04
CA LEU A 58 14.78 -1.12 -4.83
C LEU A 58 13.71 -1.34 -5.90
N LEU A 59 12.44 -1.14 -5.56
CA LEU A 59 11.34 -1.18 -6.51
C LEU A 59 11.47 -0.09 -7.59
N TRP A 60 11.85 1.12 -7.19
CA TRP A 60 12.11 2.24 -8.10
C TRP A 60 13.28 1.95 -9.03
N LEU A 61 14.39 1.39 -8.53
CA LEU A 61 15.55 1.06 -9.35
C LEU A 61 15.20 0.05 -10.44
N TRP A 62 14.49 -1.03 -10.08
CA TRP A 62 13.99 -1.99 -11.07
C TRP A 62 13.07 -1.33 -12.08
N ASN A 63 12.11 -0.51 -11.63
CA ASN A 63 11.19 0.16 -12.55
C ASN A 63 11.91 1.19 -13.44
N HIS A 64 12.95 1.86 -12.94
CA HIS A 64 13.77 2.79 -13.70
C HIS A 64 14.58 2.06 -14.79
N GLN A 65 14.99 0.81 -14.55
CA GLN A 65 15.70 0.01 -15.56
C GLN A 65 14.75 -0.57 -16.62
N THR A 66 13.56 -1.01 -16.21
CA THR A 66 12.61 -1.71 -17.09
C THR A 66 11.62 -0.78 -17.78
N GLN A 67 11.36 0.41 -17.21
CA GLN A 67 10.39 1.40 -17.68
C GLN A 67 8.96 0.86 -17.82
N LEU A 68 8.60 -0.16 -17.04
CA LEU A 68 7.32 -0.87 -17.17
C LEU A 68 6.15 -0.16 -16.45
N GLY A 69 6.42 0.83 -15.60
CA GLY A 69 5.38 1.51 -14.82
C GLY A 69 5.85 2.70 -14.01
N LYS A 70 5.14 2.96 -12.91
CA LYS A 70 5.36 4.06 -11.96
C LYS A 70 5.38 3.52 -10.55
N VAL A 71 6.36 3.96 -9.76
CA VAL A 71 6.49 3.64 -8.33
C VAL A 71 6.01 4.84 -7.51
N PHE A 72 5.31 4.55 -6.42
CA PHE A 72 4.71 5.54 -5.54
C PHE A 72 5.17 5.32 -4.10
N SER A 73 5.35 6.42 -3.37
CA SER A 73 5.77 6.41 -1.96
C SER A 73 4.59 6.18 -1.01
N SER A 74 4.90 5.93 0.26
CA SER A 74 3.95 5.72 1.36
C SER A 74 2.98 6.87 1.63
N ALA A 75 3.22 8.06 1.07
CA ALA A 75 2.32 9.20 1.17
C ALA A 75 1.23 9.23 0.08
N THR A 76 1.30 8.37 -0.94
CA THR A 76 0.37 8.41 -2.07
C THR A 76 -0.91 7.66 -1.72
N ILE A 77 -2.04 8.37 -1.71
CA ILE A 77 -3.36 7.78 -1.50
C ILE A 77 -3.96 7.35 -2.84
N PHE A 78 -4.38 6.09 -2.91
CA PHE A 78 -5.13 5.51 -4.04
C PHE A 78 -6.60 5.38 -3.67
N ARG A 79 -7.49 5.79 -4.56
CA ARG A 79 -8.92 5.50 -4.46
C ARG A 79 -9.17 4.12 -5.08
N LEU A 80 -9.33 3.12 -4.22
CA LEU A 80 -9.48 1.73 -4.62
C LEU A 80 -10.86 1.47 -5.24
N PRO A 81 -10.95 0.82 -6.42
CA PRO A 81 -12.23 0.40 -6.98
C PRO A 81 -12.97 -0.53 -6.02
N LYS A 82 -14.21 -0.18 -5.64
CA LYS A 82 -15.02 -0.90 -4.65
C LYS A 82 -14.40 -1.00 -3.23
N GLY A 83 -13.34 -0.24 -2.98
CA GLY A 83 -12.69 -0.14 -1.68
C GLY A 83 -12.70 1.30 -1.17
N GLY A 84 -11.78 1.58 -0.26
CA GLY A 84 -11.54 2.89 0.30
C GLY A 84 -10.41 3.67 -0.37
N TYR A 85 -9.81 4.54 0.43
CA TYR A 85 -8.67 5.39 0.12
C TYR A 85 -7.50 4.90 0.96
N ARG A 86 -6.53 4.26 0.31
CA ARG A 86 -5.41 3.58 0.99
C ARG A 86 -4.07 4.09 0.50
N ALA A 87 -3.11 4.18 1.41
CA ALA A 87 -1.73 4.53 1.14
C ALA A 87 -0.83 3.34 1.52
N PRO A 88 -0.40 2.53 0.53
CA PRO A 88 0.54 1.44 0.77
C PRO A 88 1.95 1.97 0.97
N ASP A 89 2.77 1.26 1.74
CA ASP A 89 4.15 1.68 2.05
C ASP A 89 5.04 1.72 0.81
N ALA A 90 4.80 0.84 -0.16
CA ALA A 90 5.29 0.98 -1.52
C ALA A 90 4.23 0.49 -2.50
N ALA A 91 4.08 1.18 -3.62
CA ALA A 91 3.18 0.75 -4.70
C ALA A 91 3.82 0.87 -6.07
N TRP A 92 3.38 0.00 -6.97
CA TRP A 92 3.67 0.11 -8.39
C TRP A 92 2.42 -0.06 -9.24
N VAL A 93 2.29 0.78 -10.26
CA VAL A 93 1.24 0.73 -11.28
C VAL A 93 1.90 0.58 -12.64
N SER A 94 1.44 -0.39 -13.44
CA SER A 94 1.89 -0.58 -14.81
C SER A 94 1.66 0.66 -15.67
N LEU A 95 2.58 0.91 -16.62
CA LEU A 95 2.60 2.14 -17.40
C LEU A 95 1.32 2.30 -18.22
N THR A 96 0.83 1.22 -18.82
CA THR A 96 -0.41 1.20 -19.60
C THR A 96 -1.61 1.61 -18.74
N ARG A 97 -1.72 1.07 -17.52
CA ARG A 97 -2.84 1.42 -16.62
C ARG A 97 -2.72 2.85 -16.12
N TRP A 98 -1.51 3.32 -15.81
CA TRP A 98 -1.27 4.71 -15.41
C TRP A 98 -1.63 5.71 -16.52
N GLN A 99 -1.21 5.44 -17.76
CA GLN A 99 -1.48 6.31 -18.91
C GLN A 99 -2.96 6.33 -19.33
N ALA A 100 -3.74 5.34 -18.92
CA ALA A 100 -5.18 5.32 -19.14
C ALA A 100 -5.95 6.31 -18.24
N LEU A 101 -5.33 6.79 -17.15
CA LEU A 101 -5.90 7.82 -16.29
C LEU A 101 -5.81 9.19 -16.97
N SER A 102 -6.85 10.00 -16.79
CA SER A 102 -6.80 11.42 -17.15
C SER A 102 -5.75 12.15 -16.31
N ARG A 103 -5.32 13.32 -16.79
CA ARG A 103 -4.37 14.16 -16.05
C ARG A 103 -4.87 14.56 -14.67
N GLU A 104 -6.17 14.88 -14.54
CA GLU A 104 -6.77 15.23 -13.25
C GLU A 104 -6.73 14.05 -12.27
N GLU A 105 -6.99 12.83 -12.74
CA GLU A 105 -6.90 11.62 -11.91
C GLU A 105 -5.46 11.33 -11.48
N GLN A 106 -4.47 11.63 -12.32
CA GLN A 106 -3.05 11.48 -12.00
C GLN A 106 -2.55 12.52 -10.98
N GLU A 107 -3.13 13.73 -10.97
CA GLU A 107 -2.76 14.83 -10.07
C GLU A 107 -3.46 14.75 -8.69
N LYS A 108 -4.55 14.00 -8.57
CA LYS A 108 -5.30 13.76 -7.32
C LYS A 108 -4.98 12.38 -6.73
N PHE A 109 -5.93 11.79 -5.98
CA PHE A 109 -5.88 10.40 -5.55
C PHE A 109 -6.28 9.50 -6.72
N PRO A 110 -5.34 8.72 -7.31
CA PRO A 110 -5.62 7.97 -8.52
C PRO A 110 -6.72 6.92 -8.27
N PRO A 111 -7.79 6.86 -9.09
CA PRO A 111 -8.91 5.94 -8.94
C PRO A 111 -8.57 4.53 -9.46
N ILE A 112 -7.49 3.97 -8.94
CA ILE A 112 -6.91 2.72 -9.40
C ILE A 112 -6.31 1.95 -8.22
N CYS A 113 -6.49 0.62 -8.21
CA CYS A 113 -5.70 -0.24 -7.33
C CYS A 113 -4.32 -0.47 -7.95
N PRO A 114 -3.21 -0.28 -7.21
CA PRO A 114 -1.89 -0.66 -7.67
C PRO A 114 -1.83 -2.10 -8.18
N ASP A 115 -0.98 -2.37 -9.17
CA ASP A 115 -0.70 -3.73 -9.63
C ASP A 115 0.07 -4.51 -8.55
N PHE A 116 0.97 -3.80 -7.86
CA PHE A 116 1.79 -4.34 -6.78
C PHE A 116 1.81 -3.41 -5.56
N VAL A 117 1.77 -3.98 -4.36
CA VAL A 117 1.93 -3.25 -3.10
C VAL A 117 2.84 -3.99 -2.13
N ILE A 118 3.54 -3.22 -1.29
CA ILE A 118 4.18 -3.69 -0.06
C ILE A 118 3.54 -2.95 1.12
N GLU A 119 3.20 -3.69 2.16
CA GLU A 119 2.84 -3.17 3.49
C GLU A 119 3.87 -3.70 4.50
N LEU A 120 4.44 -2.82 5.31
CA LEU A 120 5.39 -3.11 6.37
C LEU A 120 4.69 -2.94 7.71
N ARG A 121 4.42 -4.05 8.39
CA ARG A 121 3.75 -4.01 9.69
C ARG A 121 4.57 -3.24 10.74
N SER A 122 4.02 -2.14 11.22
CA SER A 122 4.55 -1.39 12.34
C SER A 122 4.34 -2.14 13.66
N ARG A 123 5.13 -1.81 14.70
CA ARG A 123 4.98 -2.43 16.03
C ARG A 123 3.63 -2.13 16.68
N SER A 124 3.00 -1.02 16.32
CA SER A 124 1.69 -0.62 16.82
C SER A 124 0.52 -1.17 16.01
N ASP A 125 0.79 -1.80 14.85
CA ASP A 125 -0.27 -2.28 13.97
C ASP A 125 -0.84 -3.60 14.46
N SER A 126 -2.17 -3.65 14.42
CA SER A 126 -2.94 -4.87 14.57
C SER A 126 -2.76 -5.75 13.33
N LEU A 127 -2.28 -6.98 13.52
CA LEU A 127 -2.11 -7.93 12.41
C LEU A 127 -3.43 -8.20 11.66
N PRO A 128 -4.57 -8.43 12.35
CA PRO A 128 -5.84 -8.60 11.66
C PRO A 128 -6.26 -7.40 10.79
N GLU A 129 -5.96 -6.17 11.21
CA GLU A 129 -6.31 -4.95 10.49
C GLU A 129 -5.47 -4.79 9.22
N ILE A 130 -4.15 -4.98 9.31
CA ILE A 130 -3.29 -4.88 8.13
C ILE A 130 -3.55 -6.04 7.15
N GLN A 131 -3.86 -7.24 7.64
CA GLN A 131 -4.34 -8.34 6.78
C GLN A 131 -5.70 -8.01 6.14
N ALA A 132 -6.58 -7.28 6.82
CA ALA A 132 -7.84 -6.81 6.24
C ALA A 132 -7.58 -5.78 5.12
N LYS A 133 -6.61 -4.87 5.31
CA LYS A 133 -6.12 -3.94 4.26
C LYS A 133 -5.58 -4.72 3.04
N MET A 134 -4.79 -5.77 3.24
CA MET A 134 -4.31 -6.63 2.15
C MET A 134 -5.44 -7.31 1.38
N ARG A 135 -6.45 -7.83 2.10
CA ARG A 135 -7.67 -8.38 1.47
C ARG A 135 -8.43 -7.31 0.70
N GLU A 136 -8.55 -6.09 1.22
CA GLU A 136 -9.20 -4.97 0.53
C GLU A 136 -8.51 -4.67 -0.80
N TYR A 137 -7.17 -4.63 -0.85
CA TYR A 137 -6.43 -4.48 -2.09
C TYR A 137 -6.74 -5.62 -3.09
N LEU A 138 -6.75 -6.88 -2.64
CA LEU A 138 -7.12 -8.01 -3.51
C LEU A 138 -8.53 -7.87 -4.10
N HIS A 139 -9.52 -7.49 -3.29
CA HIS A 139 -10.89 -7.26 -3.78
C HIS A 139 -10.97 -6.06 -4.74
N SER A 140 -10.03 -5.13 -4.65
CA SER A 140 -9.94 -3.92 -5.48
C SER A 140 -9.12 -4.12 -6.76
N GLY A 141 -8.57 -5.32 -6.99
CA GLY A 141 -7.87 -5.69 -8.22
C GLY A 141 -6.34 -5.74 -8.13
N LEU A 142 -5.78 -5.83 -6.91
CA LEU A 142 -4.34 -6.06 -6.72
C LEU A 142 -3.90 -7.36 -7.39
N ARG A 143 -2.73 -7.36 -8.06
CA ARG A 143 -2.18 -8.55 -8.73
C ARG A 143 -1.15 -9.30 -7.87
N LEU A 144 -0.34 -8.57 -7.10
CA LEU A 144 0.63 -9.15 -6.15
C LEU A 144 0.81 -8.22 -4.95
N GLY A 145 0.77 -8.76 -3.74
CA GLY A 145 0.99 -7.97 -2.52
C GLY A 145 1.89 -8.68 -1.54
N TRP A 146 2.79 -7.94 -0.89
CA TRP A 146 3.62 -8.45 0.19
C TRP A 146 3.28 -7.73 1.49
N LEU A 147 2.88 -8.49 2.52
CA LEU A 147 2.80 -8.00 3.89
C LEU A 147 4.03 -8.50 4.65
N VAL A 148 4.96 -7.59 4.90
CA VAL A 148 6.19 -7.85 5.65
C VAL A 148 5.91 -7.66 7.13
N ASN A 149 6.18 -8.69 7.94
CA ASN A 149 5.88 -8.71 9.36
C ASN A 149 7.17 -8.93 10.18
N PRO A 150 7.87 -7.83 10.56
CA PRO A 150 9.11 -7.93 11.33
C PRO A 150 8.95 -8.61 12.69
N GLN A 151 7.77 -8.54 13.30
CA GLN A 151 7.52 -9.09 14.64
C GLN A 151 7.47 -10.62 14.62
N GLN A 152 7.03 -11.21 13.51
CA GLN A 152 7.00 -12.66 13.31
C GLN A 152 8.10 -13.17 12.38
N GLN A 153 8.95 -12.28 11.85
CA GLN A 153 10.00 -12.63 10.89
C GLN A 153 9.45 -13.39 9.67
N GLN A 154 8.32 -12.92 9.14
CA GLN A 154 7.65 -13.58 8.01
C GLN A 154 7.18 -12.56 6.98
N VAL A 155 6.94 -13.04 5.76
CA VAL A 155 6.25 -12.31 4.71
C VAL A 155 5.05 -13.11 4.25
N GLU A 156 3.90 -12.45 4.18
CA GLU A 156 2.70 -13.00 3.57
C GLU A 156 2.58 -12.50 2.12
N ILE A 157 2.36 -13.43 1.18
CA ILE A 157 2.24 -13.14 -0.25
C ILE A 157 0.78 -13.32 -0.68
N TYR A 158 0.22 -12.25 -1.21
CA TYR A 158 -1.18 -12.14 -1.61
C TYR A 158 -1.29 -12.13 -3.13
N ARG A 159 -2.09 -13.05 -3.68
CA ARG A 159 -2.39 -13.16 -5.12
C ARG A 159 -3.90 -13.35 -5.34
N PRO A 160 -4.45 -12.89 -6.47
CA PRO A 160 -5.85 -13.14 -6.81
C PRO A 160 -6.19 -14.63 -6.79
N GLN A 161 -7.30 -14.97 -6.11
CA GLN A 161 -7.91 -16.32 -6.14
C GLN A 161 -6.98 -17.44 -5.66
N GLN A 162 -5.94 -17.11 -4.89
CA GLN A 162 -5.02 -18.06 -4.29
C GLN A 162 -5.04 -17.92 -2.77
N PRO A 163 -4.75 -19.01 -2.02
CA PRO A 163 -4.50 -18.89 -0.59
C PRO A 163 -3.28 -18.00 -0.34
N VAL A 164 -3.27 -17.32 0.81
CA VAL A 164 -2.11 -16.54 1.25
C VAL A 164 -0.94 -17.50 1.49
N GLU A 165 0.18 -17.23 0.84
CA GLU A 165 1.43 -17.95 1.06
C GLU A 165 2.23 -17.23 2.17
N ILE A 166 2.86 -17.99 3.06
CA ILE A 166 3.67 -17.45 4.15
C ILE A 166 5.09 -17.97 3.99
N MET A 167 6.06 -17.05 4.01
CA MET A 167 7.49 -17.37 3.98
C MET A 167 8.17 -16.82 5.23
N GLU A 168 8.98 -17.67 5.88
CA GLU A 168 9.85 -17.25 6.98
C GLU A 168 11.08 -16.49 6.44
N LEU A 169 11.53 -15.49 7.19
CA LEU A 169 12.74 -14.74 6.89
C LEU A 169 14.00 -15.48 7.39
N PRO A 170 15.13 -15.37 6.67
CA PRO A 170 15.34 -14.57 5.47
C PRO A 170 14.69 -15.21 4.23
N ALA A 171 14.14 -14.37 3.34
CA ALA A 171 13.44 -14.82 2.15
C ALA A 171 13.91 -14.04 0.91
N ASN A 172 13.90 -14.69 -0.24
CA ASN A 172 14.03 -14.03 -1.53
C ASN A 172 12.68 -14.08 -2.25
N LEU A 173 12.04 -12.93 -2.40
CA LEU A 173 10.70 -12.80 -2.98
C LEU A 173 10.80 -12.51 -4.48
N SER A 174 10.01 -13.20 -5.28
CA SER A 174 9.92 -12.96 -6.73
C SER A 174 8.77 -12.02 -7.05
N GLY A 175 9.01 -11.05 -7.95
CA GLY A 175 7.97 -10.20 -8.53
C GLY A 175 7.03 -10.89 -9.52
N GLU A 176 7.28 -12.16 -9.83
CA GLU A 176 6.46 -13.00 -10.71
C GLU A 176 6.20 -12.36 -12.09
N ASP A 177 5.02 -12.59 -12.68
CA ASP A 177 4.58 -11.97 -13.93
C ASP A 177 4.16 -10.50 -13.74
N VAL A 178 3.98 -10.05 -12.49
CA VAL A 178 3.57 -8.67 -12.17
C VAL A 178 4.73 -7.69 -12.30
N LEU A 179 5.91 -8.07 -11.79
CA LEU A 179 7.16 -7.32 -11.87
C LEU A 179 8.26 -8.21 -12.49
N PRO A 180 8.28 -8.37 -13.83
CA PRO A 180 9.18 -9.30 -14.49
C PRO A 180 10.65 -9.08 -14.12
N GLY A 181 11.30 -10.14 -13.62
CA GLY A 181 12.71 -10.11 -13.22
C GLY A 181 13.01 -9.35 -11.92
N PHE A 182 12.00 -8.81 -11.24
CA PHE A 182 12.19 -8.23 -9.91
C PHE A 182 12.37 -9.34 -8.87
N SER A 183 13.36 -9.16 -7.99
CA SER A 183 13.60 -10.04 -6.86
C SER A 183 14.00 -9.17 -5.67
N LEU A 184 13.46 -9.48 -4.49
CA LEU A 184 13.78 -8.75 -3.26
C LEU A 184 14.22 -9.74 -2.18
N PHE A 185 15.48 -9.64 -1.78
CA PHE A 185 15.97 -10.34 -0.60
C PHE A 185 15.63 -9.54 0.65
N ILE A 186 14.93 -10.16 1.58
CA ILE A 186 14.61 -9.59 2.89
C ILE A 186 15.34 -10.41 3.95
N SER A 187 16.23 -9.74 4.69
CA SER A 187 16.92 -10.34 5.83
C SER A 187 15.98 -10.45 7.04
N ILE A 188 16.42 -11.16 8.07
CA ILE A 188 15.80 -11.03 9.38
C ILE A 188 15.88 -9.57 9.85
N PHE A 189 14.86 -9.13 10.57
CA PHE A 189 14.81 -7.81 11.20
C PHE A 189 15.37 -7.86 12.60
N GLU A 190 16.29 -6.95 12.91
CA GLU A 190 16.76 -6.65 14.27
C GLU A 190 15.75 -5.77 15.04
#